data_AF-A0A977Q3Q3-F1
#
_entry.id   AF-A0A977Q3Q3-F1
#
_cell.length_a   1.000
_cell.length_b   1.000
_cell.length_c   1.000
_cell.angle_alpha   90.00
_cell.angle_beta   90.00
_cell.angle_gamma   90.00
#
_symmetry.space_group_name_H-M   'P 1'
#
loop_
_entity.id
_entity.type
_entity.pdbx_description
1 polymer ?
#
loop_
_entity_poly.entity_id
_entity_poly.type
_entity_poly.pdbx_seq_one_letter_code
_entity_poly.pdbx_strand_id
1 'polypeptide(L)'
;MFKNTWFSPLTRIVESPFFAVSIKDIKNIELSRCAYTNVIANARTTRTMIAKDQNIALVTVGNAALKNSDWTDYVNYCLDREKGLRKEAFKHLDNFLKSTVDWTIEKKIEFVKFLFPFFETVEDADYGPFPQPLSEKLIKPTLLKWCEKEETDGNPFRWYGKYYRSEEHLFKALEINPADDLARQTILSWWTYNIYYSVHHLPEGYIGKPFDDIQLGEKIKEQIRLLTTAEQRERWTKELEEDLELVRNYIDWKTSGHSDFEKWGQENNKKTGYGLTRTYYYEK
;
A
#
# COMPACT_ATOMS: atom_id res chain seq x y z
N MET A 1 -31.93 -2.36 30.39
CA MET A 1 -31.19 -2.84 31.59
C MET A 1 -30.15 -3.82 31.09
N PHE A 2 -28.82 -3.66 31.14
CA PHE A 2 -27.82 -2.80 31.79
C PHE A 2 -26.74 -2.50 30.71
N LYS A 3 -26.36 -1.24 30.44
CA LYS A 3 -25.24 -0.43 31.01
C LYS A 3 -23.81 -0.87 30.65
N ASN A 4 -23.21 -0.09 29.74
CA ASN A 4 -21.84 0.48 29.63
C ASN A 4 -20.79 0.10 30.68
N THR A 5 -19.51 -0.07 30.25
CA THR A 5 -18.42 0.95 30.37
C THR A 5 -17.07 0.53 29.74
N TRP A 6 -16.61 1.35 28.78
CA TRP A 6 -15.25 1.86 28.46
C TRP A 6 -13.95 1.29 29.08
N PHE A 7 -12.90 1.12 28.27
CA PHE A 7 -11.66 1.95 28.30
C PHE A 7 -10.74 1.73 27.06
N SER A 8 -10.08 2.81 26.61
CA SER A 8 -9.11 2.92 25.50
C SER A 8 -7.66 3.03 26.05
N PRO A 9 -6.59 3.31 25.27
CA PRO A 9 -5.49 2.38 25.00
C PRO A 9 -4.16 2.81 25.67
N LEU A 10 -3.25 1.86 25.92
CA LEU A 10 -1.87 2.17 26.32
C LEU A 10 -0.86 1.61 25.32
N THR A 11 -0.09 2.55 24.80
CA THR A 11 1.20 2.45 24.12
C THR A 11 2.14 1.43 24.76
N ARG A 12 2.73 0.55 23.94
CA ARG A 12 4.03 -0.05 24.23
C ARG A 12 4.87 -0.17 22.95
N ILE A 13 5.84 0.73 22.89
CA ILE A 13 7.06 0.62 22.10
C ILE A 13 7.83 -0.57 22.68
N VAL A 14 8.21 -1.54 21.85
CA VAL A 14 9.15 -2.59 22.23
C VAL A 14 10.39 -2.43 21.35
N GLU A 15 11.51 -2.18 22.03
CA GLU A 15 12.85 -1.98 21.50
C GLU A 15 13.40 -3.28 20.90
N SER A 16 14.10 -3.16 19.77
CA SER A 16 14.82 -4.25 19.09
C SER A 16 16.29 -4.29 19.55
N PRO A 17 16.85 -5.44 19.95
CA PRO A 17 18.25 -5.53 20.32
C PRO A 17 19.16 -5.73 19.10
N PHE A 18 19.98 -4.72 18.82
CA PHE A 18 21.14 -4.80 17.92
C PHE A 18 22.20 -5.75 18.49
N PHE A 19 22.53 -6.82 17.75
CA PHE A 19 23.73 -7.62 18.00
C PHE A 19 24.96 -6.93 17.39
N ALA A 20 25.95 -6.64 18.24
CA ALA A 20 27.29 -6.22 17.84
C ALA A 20 28.11 -7.44 17.39
N VAL A 21 28.62 -7.41 16.16
CA VAL A 21 29.60 -8.40 15.67
C VAL A 21 31.00 -7.81 15.74
N SER A 22 31.87 -8.49 16.48
CA SER A 22 33.27 -8.16 16.71
C SER A 22 34.12 -8.38 15.47
N ILE A 23 34.91 -7.37 15.10
CA ILE A 23 35.88 -7.37 14.01
C ILE A 23 37.14 -8.14 14.44
N LYS A 24 37.23 -9.43 14.12
CA LYS A 24 38.50 -10.15 13.92
C LYS A 24 38.26 -11.23 12.87
N ASP A 25 38.84 -10.99 11.69
CA ASP A 25 39.34 -11.97 10.69
C ASP A 25 39.22 -11.38 9.27
N ILE A 26 40.04 -10.35 9.03
CA ILE A 26 40.32 -9.85 7.68
C ILE A 26 41.45 -10.70 7.12
N LYS A 27 41.10 -11.70 6.30
CA LYS A 27 41.97 -12.26 5.25
C LYS A 27 41.13 -13.16 4.33
N ASN A 28 40.41 -12.52 3.39
CA ASN A 28 40.02 -12.99 2.05
C ASN A 28 38.79 -12.21 1.56
N ILE A 29 39.00 -10.98 1.07
CA ILE A 29 37.99 -10.24 0.32
C ILE A 29 38.68 -9.61 -0.91
N GLU A 30 38.87 -10.41 -1.95
CA GLU A 30 39.09 -9.89 -3.31
C GLU A 30 38.01 -10.32 -4.32
N LEU A 31 36.91 -10.93 -3.85
CA LEU A 31 35.76 -11.28 -4.71
C LEU A 31 34.47 -10.48 -4.43
N SER A 32 34.43 -9.54 -3.46
CA SER A 32 33.19 -8.77 -3.15
C SER A 32 33.10 -7.39 -3.82
N ARG A 33 34.13 -6.93 -4.54
CA ARG A 33 34.12 -5.59 -5.17
C ARG A 33 33.18 -5.46 -6.37
N CYS A 34 32.69 -6.56 -6.95
CA CYS A 34 31.76 -6.52 -8.09
C CYS A 34 30.27 -6.55 -7.67
N ALA A 35 29.95 -7.12 -6.51
CA ALA A 35 28.57 -7.16 -6.00
C ALA A 35 28.15 -5.85 -5.32
N TYR A 36 29.06 -5.19 -4.60
CA TYR A 36 28.77 -3.93 -3.90
C TYR A 36 28.59 -2.73 -4.85
N THR A 37 29.27 -2.70 -5.99
CA THR A 37 29.10 -1.66 -7.01
C THR A 37 27.74 -1.76 -7.71
N ASN A 38 27.22 -2.96 -7.93
CA ASN A 38 25.89 -3.17 -8.52
C ASN A 38 24.75 -2.78 -7.56
N VAL A 39 24.90 -3.02 -6.25
CA VAL A 39 23.91 -2.59 -5.24
C VAL A 39 23.86 -1.05 -5.12
N ILE A 40 25.02 -0.38 -5.15
CA ILE A 40 25.08 1.09 -5.11
C ILE A 40 24.59 1.72 -6.42
N ALA A 41 24.87 1.10 -7.57
CA ALA A 41 24.37 1.54 -8.86
C ALA A 41 22.84 1.41 -8.95
N ASN A 42 22.27 0.26 -8.55
CA ASN A 42 20.83 0.04 -8.54
C ASN A 42 20.12 0.99 -7.55
N ALA A 43 20.64 1.17 -6.33
CA ALA A 43 20.07 2.12 -5.38
C ALA A 43 20.09 3.57 -5.91
N ARG A 44 21.14 3.96 -6.66
CA ARG A 44 21.20 5.27 -7.32
C ARG A 44 20.20 5.36 -8.47
N THR A 45 20.07 4.33 -9.30
CA THR A 45 19.12 4.31 -10.42
C THR A 45 17.67 4.34 -9.93
N THR A 46 17.29 3.50 -8.96
CA THR A 46 15.95 3.49 -8.37
C THR A 46 15.63 4.81 -7.67
N ARG A 47 16.58 5.40 -6.94
CA ARG A 47 16.41 6.73 -6.33
C ARG A 47 16.27 7.85 -7.36
N THR A 48 16.90 7.71 -8.53
CA THR A 48 16.78 8.67 -9.63
C THR A 48 15.45 8.53 -10.36
N MET A 49 14.92 7.31 -10.49
CA MET A 49 13.60 7.05 -11.08
C MET A 49 12.47 7.53 -10.15
N ILE A 50 12.48 7.14 -8.87
CA ILE A 50 11.50 7.64 -7.87
C ILE A 50 11.47 9.17 -7.80
N ALA A 51 12.64 9.83 -7.85
CA ALA A 51 12.68 11.29 -7.87
C ALA A 51 12.14 11.89 -9.17
N LYS A 52 12.30 11.20 -10.30
CA LYS A 52 11.80 11.64 -11.61
C LYS A 52 10.28 11.54 -11.68
N ASP A 53 9.71 10.42 -11.25
CA ASP A 53 8.26 10.19 -11.36
C ASP A 53 7.50 11.07 -10.37
N GLN A 54 8.02 11.26 -9.15
CA GLN A 54 7.53 12.27 -8.21
C GLN A 54 7.54 13.68 -8.80
N ASN A 55 8.60 14.06 -9.52
CA ASN A 55 8.69 15.37 -10.17
C ASN A 55 7.68 15.51 -11.31
N ILE A 56 7.49 14.47 -12.12
CA ILE A 56 6.45 14.42 -13.16
C ILE A 56 5.07 14.58 -12.52
N ALA A 57 4.78 13.88 -11.41
CA ALA A 57 3.52 13.98 -10.71
C ALA A 57 3.28 15.39 -10.15
N LEU A 58 4.28 15.99 -9.51
CA LEU A 58 4.22 17.37 -9.00
C LEU A 58 3.89 18.38 -10.11
N VAL A 59 4.58 18.31 -11.24
CA VAL A 59 4.34 19.21 -12.37
C VAL A 59 2.98 18.97 -13.00
N THR A 60 2.58 17.70 -13.17
CA THR A 60 1.29 17.32 -13.75
C THR A 60 0.12 17.87 -12.91
N VAL A 61 0.15 17.60 -11.60
CA VAL A 61 -0.88 18.06 -10.67
C VAL A 61 -0.85 19.58 -10.52
N GLY A 62 0.33 20.19 -10.40
CA GLY A 62 0.50 21.64 -10.31
C GLY A 62 -0.07 22.38 -11.54
N ASN A 63 0.26 21.91 -12.74
CA ASN A 63 -0.25 22.51 -13.97
C ASN A 63 -1.77 22.34 -14.12
N ALA A 64 -2.33 21.21 -13.69
CA ALA A 64 -3.77 21.01 -13.71
C ALA A 64 -4.51 21.96 -12.74
N ALA A 65 -3.89 22.27 -11.59
CA ALA A 65 -4.43 23.17 -10.58
C ALA A 65 -4.43 24.66 -11.02
N LEU A 66 -3.64 25.06 -12.03
CA LEU A 66 -3.61 26.44 -12.56
C LEU A 66 -4.98 26.95 -13.03
N LYS A 67 -5.91 26.05 -13.35
CA LYS A 67 -7.26 26.40 -13.79
C LYS A 67 -8.11 27.04 -12.69
N ASN A 68 -7.73 26.88 -11.42
CA ASN A 68 -8.47 27.43 -10.29
C ASN A 68 -7.60 28.44 -9.53
N SER A 69 -8.00 29.71 -9.55
CA SER A 69 -7.25 30.80 -8.89
C SER A 69 -7.14 30.61 -7.37
N ASP A 70 -8.14 29.97 -6.74
CA ASP A 70 -8.16 29.71 -5.29
C ASP A 70 -7.06 28.71 -4.87
N TRP A 71 -6.44 28.01 -5.82
CA TRP A 71 -5.41 26.98 -5.57
C TRP A 71 -3.99 27.45 -5.89
N THR A 72 -3.77 28.75 -6.10
CA THR A 72 -2.48 29.32 -6.51
C THR A 72 -1.32 28.93 -5.58
N ASP A 73 -1.54 28.97 -4.26
CA ASP A 73 -0.51 28.53 -3.30
C ASP A 73 -0.25 27.01 -3.36
N TYR A 74 -1.25 26.19 -3.70
CA TYR A 74 -1.03 24.75 -3.92
C TYR A 74 -0.22 24.50 -5.21
N VAL A 75 -0.49 25.25 -6.28
CA VAL A 75 0.31 25.22 -7.51
C VAL A 75 1.77 25.55 -7.20
N ASN A 76 2.01 26.64 -6.46
CA ASN A 76 3.36 27.06 -6.10
C ASN A 76 4.06 26.03 -5.20
N TYR A 77 3.34 25.38 -4.27
CA TYR A 77 3.86 24.24 -3.52
C TYR A 77 4.37 23.15 -4.48
N CYS A 78 3.56 22.72 -5.45
CA CYS A 78 3.92 21.65 -6.38
C CYS A 78 5.16 22.01 -7.21
N LEU A 79 5.18 23.20 -7.81
CA LEU A 79 6.27 23.65 -8.68
C LEU A 79 7.58 23.88 -7.91
N ASP A 80 7.54 24.45 -6.72
CA ASP A 80 8.74 24.65 -5.90
C ASP A 80 9.23 23.33 -5.29
N ARG A 81 8.32 22.40 -5.00
CA ARG A 81 8.69 21.07 -4.50
C ARG A 81 9.48 20.29 -5.55
N GLU A 82 9.05 20.36 -6.82
CA GLU A 82 9.73 19.72 -7.95
C GLU A 82 11.14 20.29 -8.15
N LYS A 83 11.30 21.61 -8.07
CA LYS A 83 12.62 22.29 -8.13
C LYS A 83 13.55 22.00 -6.94
N GLY A 84 13.10 21.21 -5.97
CA GLY A 84 13.84 20.92 -4.74
C GLY A 84 13.83 22.07 -3.72
N LEU A 85 13.03 23.12 -3.92
CA LEU A 85 12.90 24.28 -3.02
C LEU A 85 11.98 23.97 -1.83
N ARG A 86 12.34 22.94 -1.04
CA ARG A 86 11.47 22.39 0.02
C ARG A 86 10.98 23.45 1.00
N LYS A 87 11.83 24.37 1.45
CA LYS A 87 11.44 25.39 2.44
C LYS A 87 10.38 26.34 1.88
N GLU A 88 10.55 26.80 0.64
CA GLU A 88 9.60 27.72 -0.01
C GLU A 88 8.30 27.00 -0.38
N ALA A 89 8.39 25.79 -0.93
CA ALA A 89 7.23 24.96 -1.20
C ALA A 89 6.32 24.80 0.03
N PHE A 90 6.89 24.48 1.20
CA PHE A 90 6.09 24.30 2.41
C PHE A 90 5.52 25.61 2.97
N LYS A 91 6.11 26.78 2.69
CA LYS A 91 5.46 28.07 3.00
C LYS A 91 4.20 28.26 2.15
N HIS A 92 4.27 27.94 0.86
CA HIS A 92 3.11 27.96 -0.01
C HIS A 92 2.04 26.98 0.46
N LEU A 93 2.41 25.75 0.83
CA LEU A 93 1.47 24.79 1.39
C LEU A 93 0.79 25.31 2.67
N ASP A 94 1.55 25.93 3.58
CA ASP A 94 0.98 26.49 4.80
C ASP A 94 0.01 27.64 4.51
N ASN A 95 0.29 28.48 3.53
CA ASN A 95 -0.61 29.56 3.09
C ASN A 95 -1.89 28.99 2.47
N PHE A 96 -1.77 27.98 1.59
CA PHE A 96 -2.89 27.26 1.03
C PHE A 96 -3.78 26.66 2.12
N LEU A 97 -3.18 25.97 3.09
CA LEU A 97 -3.95 25.35 4.17
C LEU A 97 -4.67 26.37 5.05
N LYS A 98 -4.04 27.53 5.32
CA LYS A 98 -4.71 28.64 6.03
C LYS A 98 -5.92 29.17 5.26
N SER A 99 -5.81 29.35 3.94
CA SER A 99 -6.94 29.84 3.15
C SER A 99 -8.10 28.83 3.10
N THR A 100 -7.80 27.53 3.19
CA THR A 100 -8.84 26.49 3.20
C THR A 100 -9.66 26.41 4.49
N VAL A 101 -9.23 27.08 5.58
CA VAL A 101 -9.96 27.05 6.86
C VAL A 101 -11.39 27.56 6.66
N ASP A 102 -11.53 28.68 5.94
CA ASP A 102 -12.80 29.38 5.71
C ASP A 102 -13.60 28.83 4.51
N TRP A 103 -13.08 27.80 3.82
CA TRP A 103 -13.82 27.17 2.73
C TRP A 103 -15.05 26.44 3.23
N THR A 104 -16.13 26.52 2.44
CA THR A 104 -17.29 25.65 2.61
C THR A 104 -16.90 24.20 2.36
N ILE A 105 -17.71 23.25 2.83
CA ILE A 105 -17.43 21.83 2.63
C ILE A 105 -17.42 21.47 1.14
N GLU A 106 -18.27 22.11 0.33
CA GLU A 106 -18.37 21.89 -1.12
C GLU A 106 -17.06 22.27 -1.83
N LYS A 107 -16.45 23.40 -1.47
CA LYS A 107 -15.13 23.81 -2.01
C LYS A 107 -14.03 22.83 -1.63
N LYS A 108 -14.06 22.31 -0.40
CA LYS A 108 -13.09 21.29 0.05
C LYS A 108 -13.28 19.98 -0.73
N ILE A 109 -14.53 19.56 -0.93
CA ILE A 109 -14.88 18.38 -1.74
C ILE A 109 -14.42 18.57 -3.19
N GLU A 110 -14.60 19.76 -3.78
CA GLU A 110 -14.14 20.07 -5.12
C GLU A 110 -12.62 19.87 -5.26
N PHE A 111 -11.84 20.34 -4.29
CA PHE A 111 -10.40 20.11 -4.28
C PHE A 111 -10.02 18.63 -4.14
N VAL A 112 -10.74 17.88 -3.30
CA VAL A 112 -10.57 16.41 -3.18
C VAL A 112 -10.88 15.72 -4.52
N LYS A 113 -12.02 16.04 -5.15
CA LYS A 113 -12.43 15.50 -6.46
C LYS A 113 -11.45 15.84 -7.57
N PHE A 114 -10.80 16.99 -7.50
CA PHE A 114 -9.72 17.37 -8.40
C PHE A 114 -8.47 16.50 -8.18
N LEU A 115 -8.07 16.28 -6.93
CA LEU A 115 -6.77 15.71 -6.59
C LEU A 115 -6.73 14.17 -6.75
N PHE A 116 -7.76 13.47 -6.29
CA PHE A 116 -7.74 12.00 -6.21
C PHE A 116 -7.66 11.24 -7.54
N PRO A 117 -8.27 11.72 -8.65
CA PRO A 117 -8.08 11.06 -9.94
C PRO A 117 -6.61 10.96 -10.36
N PHE A 118 -5.75 11.91 -9.94
CA PHE A 118 -4.31 11.81 -10.20
C PHE A 118 -3.66 10.67 -9.41
N PHE A 119 -4.11 10.40 -8.18
CA PHE A 119 -3.57 9.28 -7.40
C PHE A 119 -3.97 7.90 -7.97
N GLU A 120 -4.98 7.86 -8.82
CA GLU A 120 -5.43 6.64 -9.50
C GLU A 120 -4.78 6.48 -10.89
N THR A 121 -4.25 7.54 -11.49
CA THR A 121 -3.81 7.55 -12.91
C THR A 121 -2.37 8.00 -13.15
N VAL A 122 -1.73 8.63 -12.16
CA VAL A 122 -0.37 9.16 -12.24
C VAL A 122 0.47 8.51 -11.16
N GLU A 123 1.57 7.88 -11.60
CA GLU A 123 2.55 7.27 -10.72
C GLU A 123 3.13 8.30 -9.73
N ASP A 124 3.31 7.87 -8.47
CA ASP A 124 3.85 8.69 -7.36
C ASP A 124 3.06 9.97 -7.00
N ALA A 125 1.86 10.16 -7.55
CA ALA A 125 1.01 11.32 -7.23
C ALA A 125 0.51 11.34 -5.78
N ASP A 126 0.47 10.19 -5.11
CA ASP A 126 0.13 10.04 -3.69
C ASP A 126 1.31 10.28 -2.73
N TYR A 127 2.51 10.58 -3.24
CA TYR A 127 3.67 10.94 -2.41
C TYR A 127 4.04 12.42 -2.52
N GLY A 128 4.33 12.90 -3.74
CA GLY A 128 4.84 14.26 -3.95
C GLY A 128 3.76 15.33 -3.74
N PRO A 129 2.72 15.34 -4.59
CA PRO A 129 1.58 16.25 -4.49
C PRO A 129 0.77 16.13 -3.18
N PHE A 130 0.86 15.00 -2.48
CA PHE A 130 0.03 14.69 -1.30
C PHE A 130 0.83 14.59 0.01
N PRO A 131 1.41 15.71 0.52
CA PRO A 131 2.18 15.68 1.74
C PRO A 131 1.28 15.52 2.97
N GLN A 132 1.85 14.99 4.07
CA GLN A 132 1.12 14.74 5.31
C GLN A 132 0.31 15.97 5.84
N PRO A 133 0.80 17.22 5.83
CA PRO A 133 0.00 18.35 6.28
C PRO A 133 -1.26 18.57 5.46
N LEU A 134 -1.22 18.31 4.15
CA LEU A 134 -2.39 18.37 3.27
C LEU A 134 -3.39 17.28 3.62
N SER A 135 -2.89 16.06 3.83
CA SER A 135 -3.67 14.91 4.26
C SER A 135 -4.44 15.19 5.54
N GLU A 136 -3.74 15.53 6.63
CA GLU A 136 -4.34 15.63 7.96
C GLU A 136 -5.18 16.90 8.16
N LYS A 137 -4.82 18.04 7.55
CA LYS A 137 -5.50 19.33 7.80
C LYS A 137 -6.68 19.58 6.85
N LEU A 138 -6.66 19.02 5.64
CA LEU A 138 -7.68 19.28 4.62
C LEU A 138 -8.37 18.00 4.13
N ILE A 139 -7.61 17.04 3.60
CA ILE A 139 -8.19 15.92 2.84
C ILE A 139 -8.95 14.96 3.75
N LYS A 140 -8.31 14.45 4.81
CA LYS A 140 -8.91 13.47 5.73
C LYS A 140 -10.17 14.00 6.42
N PRO A 141 -10.19 15.23 6.99
CA PRO A 141 -11.42 15.76 7.59
C PRO A 141 -12.52 16.01 6.56
N THR A 142 -12.16 16.35 5.32
CA THR A 142 -13.13 16.57 4.24
C THR A 142 -13.78 15.26 3.80
N LEU A 143 -12.98 14.21 3.58
CA LEU A 143 -13.49 12.89 3.22
C LEU A 143 -14.42 12.32 4.29
N LEU A 144 -14.05 12.43 5.58
CA LEU A 144 -14.92 12.01 6.69
C LEU A 144 -16.27 12.71 6.65
N LYS A 145 -16.28 14.04 6.59
CA LYS A 145 -17.53 14.83 6.53
C LYS A 145 -18.35 14.55 5.28
N TRP A 146 -17.69 14.22 4.17
CA TRP A 146 -18.38 13.85 2.94
C TRP A 146 -19.03 12.47 3.08
N CYS A 147 -18.31 11.48 3.63
CA CYS A 147 -18.84 10.14 3.89
C CYS A 147 -20.06 10.15 4.84
N GLU A 148 -20.13 11.08 5.79
CA GLU A 148 -21.27 11.22 6.73
C GLU A 148 -22.62 11.49 6.05
N LYS A 149 -22.61 12.09 4.86
CA LYS A 149 -23.83 12.55 4.16
C LYS A 149 -24.01 11.95 2.77
N GLU A 150 -23.00 11.26 2.26
CA GLU A 150 -23.02 10.73 0.90
C GLU A 150 -23.74 9.39 0.83
N GLU A 151 -24.66 9.27 -0.13
CA GLU A 151 -25.47 8.07 -0.33
C GLU A 151 -25.33 7.50 -1.74
N THR A 152 -24.77 8.26 -2.69
CA THR A 152 -24.82 7.94 -4.13
C THR A 152 -23.45 7.86 -4.78
N ASP A 153 -22.49 8.65 -4.32
CA ASP A 153 -21.11 8.63 -4.82
C ASP A 153 -20.26 7.69 -3.95
N GLY A 154 -19.80 6.57 -4.53
CA GLY A 154 -18.91 5.62 -3.84
C GLY A 154 -17.47 6.12 -3.68
N ASN A 155 -17.05 7.14 -4.44
CA ASN A 155 -15.67 7.63 -4.46
C ASN A 155 -15.14 8.10 -3.09
N PRO A 156 -15.83 8.93 -2.28
CA PRO A 156 -15.31 9.36 -0.98
C PRO A 156 -15.04 8.18 -0.05
N PHE A 157 -15.90 7.16 -0.06
CA PHE A 157 -15.70 5.93 0.71
C PHE A 157 -14.51 5.12 0.19
N ARG A 158 -14.37 4.95 -1.14
CA ARG A 158 -13.21 4.27 -1.74
C ARG A 158 -11.90 4.98 -1.39
N TRP A 159 -11.87 6.29 -1.58
CA TRP A 159 -10.73 7.15 -1.32
C TRP A 159 -10.33 7.15 0.16
N TYR A 160 -11.31 7.30 1.06
CA TYR A 160 -11.02 7.21 2.49
C TYR A 160 -10.51 5.82 2.87
N GLY A 161 -11.19 4.78 2.38
CA GLY A 161 -10.84 3.39 2.61
C GLY A 161 -9.39 3.09 2.22
N LYS A 162 -9.02 3.37 0.96
CA LYS A 162 -7.67 3.11 0.42
C LYS A 162 -6.57 3.84 1.20
N TYR A 163 -6.70 5.15 1.39
CA TYR A 163 -5.60 5.97 1.91
C TYR A 163 -5.50 5.99 3.44
N TYR A 164 -6.59 5.70 4.16
CA TYR A 164 -6.61 5.64 5.62
C TYR A 164 -6.88 4.23 6.17
N ARG A 165 -6.74 3.21 5.33
CA ARG A 165 -6.85 1.79 5.69
C ARG A 165 -8.16 1.43 6.40
N SER A 166 -9.28 1.91 5.86
CA SER A 166 -10.62 1.58 6.38
C SER A 166 -11.35 0.62 5.45
N GLU A 167 -11.36 -0.65 5.83
CA GLU A 167 -12.08 -1.70 5.11
C GLU A 167 -13.60 -1.47 5.12
N GLU A 168 -14.16 -0.96 6.22
CA GLU A 168 -15.57 -0.58 6.32
C GLU A 168 -15.97 0.41 5.21
N HIS A 169 -15.15 1.43 4.96
CA HIS A 169 -15.42 2.39 3.89
C HIS A 169 -15.25 1.75 2.50
N LEU A 170 -14.31 0.83 2.31
CA LEU A 170 -14.21 0.10 1.03
C LEU A 170 -15.47 -0.74 0.77
N PHE A 171 -15.99 -1.44 1.78
CA PHE A 171 -17.24 -2.17 1.64
C PHE A 171 -18.44 -1.25 1.41
N LYS A 172 -18.48 -0.07 2.05
CA LYS A 172 -19.53 0.91 1.78
C LYS A 172 -19.48 1.42 0.33
N ALA A 173 -18.28 1.64 -0.22
CA ALA A 173 -18.10 1.98 -1.63
C ALA A 173 -18.68 0.88 -2.56
N LEU A 174 -18.43 -0.39 -2.23
CA LEU A 174 -18.94 -1.55 -2.98
C LEU A 174 -20.45 -1.76 -2.80
N GLU A 175 -21.04 -1.35 -1.67
CA GLU A 175 -22.49 -1.35 -1.46
C GLU A 175 -23.17 -0.34 -2.40
N ILE A 176 -22.59 0.86 -2.53
CA ILE A 176 -23.09 1.93 -3.41
C ILE A 176 -22.86 1.57 -4.89
N ASN A 177 -21.66 1.09 -5.23
CA ASN A 177 -21.30 0.66 -6.58
C ASN A 177 -20.63 -0.73 -6.56
N PRO A 178 -21.42 -1.81 -6.76
CA PRO A 178 -20.88 -3.16 -6.83
C PRO A 178 -19.88 -3.42 -7.97
N ALA A 179 -19.83 -2.55 -8.99
CA ALA A 179 -18.89 -2.65 -10.11
C ALA A 179 -17.58 -1.88 -9.87
N ASP A 180 -17.36 -1.33 -8.67
CA ASP A 180 -16.15 -0.60 -8.31
C ASP A 180 -14.94 -1.54 -8.10
N ASP A 181 -14.32 -1.94 -9.20
CA ASP A 181 -13.13 -2.80 -9.18
C ASP A 181 -11.94 -2.14 -8.49
N LEU A 182 -11.85 -0.81 -8.36
CA LEU A 182 -10.74 -0.16 -7.67
C LEU A 182 -10.85 -0.38 -6.15
N ALA A 183 -12.05 -0.25 -5.59
CA ALA A 183 -12.30 -0.58 -4.19
C ALA A 183 -12.04 -2.07 -3.93
N ARG A 184 -12.54 -2.94 -4.82
CA ARG A 184 -12.38 -4.39 -4.70
C ARG A 184 -10.93 -4.84 -4.77
N GLN A 185 -10.16 -4.33 -5.73
CA GLN A 185 -8.73 -4.63 -5.85
C GLN A 185 -7.92 -4.15 -4.65
N THR A 186 -8.34 -3.06 -3.99
CA THR A 186 -7.69 -2.61 -2.75
C THR A 186 -7.87 -3.63 -1.63
N ILE A 187 -9.08 -4.15 -1.44
CA ILE A 187 -9.37 -5.22 -0.45
C ILE A 187 -8.57 -6.48 -0.79
N LEU A 188 -8.62 -6.92 -2.06
CA LEU A 188 -7.91 -8.10 -2.54
C LEU A 188 -6.41 -7.99 -2.25
N SER A 189 -5.79 -6.85 -2.58
CA SER A 189 -4.38 -6.60 -2.33
C SER A 189 -3.99 -6.74 -0.85
N TRP A 190 -4.81 -6.24 0.07
CA TRP A 190 -4.50 -6.34 1.50
C TRP A 190 -4.67 -7.77 2.02
N TRP A 191 -5.74 -8.44 1.62
CA TRP A 191 -6.02 -9.79 2.07
C TRP A 191 -5.05 -10.82 1.49
N THR A 192 -4.69 -10.73 0.21
CA THR A 192 -3.67 -11.61 -0.39
C THR A 192 -2.30 -11.34 0.22
N TYR A 193 -1.96 -10.07 0.49
CA TYR A 193 -0.70 -9.74 1.18
C TYR A 193 -0.60 -10.40 2.56
N ASN A 194 -1.70 -10.55 3.29
CA ASN A 194 -1.69 -11.27 4.57
C ASN A 194 -1.32 -12.74 4.39
N ILE A 195 -1.89 -13.44 3.40
CA ILE A 195 -1.55 -14.85 3.12
C ILE A 195 -0.10 -14.95 2.66
N TYR A 196 0.33 -14.08 1.75
CA TYR A 196 1.73 -13.98 1.33
C TYR A 196 2.66 -13.84 2.55
N TYR A 197 2.33 -12.93 3.47
CA TYR A 197 3.10 -12.70 4.69
C TYR A 197 3.11 -13.91 5.61
N SER A 198 2.08 -14.74 5.63
CA SER A 198 2.10 -16.00 6.39
C SER A 198 3.14 -17.00 5.85
N VAL A 199 3.32 -17.04 4.52
CA VAL A 199 4.13 -18.06 3.83
C VAL A 199 5.52 -17.59 3.36
N HIS A 200 5.84 -16.29 3.45
CA HIS A 200 7.06 -15.73 2.85
C HIS A 200 8.39 -16.21 3.48
N HIS A 201 8.34 -16.80 4.66
CA HIS A 201 9.49 -17.46 5.32
C HIS A 201 9.45 -18.97 5.18
N LEU A 202 8.68 -19.53 4.24
CA LEU A 202 8.80 -20.94 3.92
C LEU A 202 10.04 -21.16 3.04
N PRO A 203 10.83 -22.22 3.33
CA PRO A 203 10.49 -23.36 4.19
C PRO A 203 10.82 -23.21 5.69
N GLU A 204 11.48 -22.14 6.12
CA GLU A 204 11.98 -21.96 7.49
C GLU A 204 10.87 -21.93 8.55
N GLY A 205 9.71 -21.37 8.22
CA GLY A 205 8.60 -21.28 9.15
C GLY A 205 7.35 -20.61 8.56
N TYR A 206 6.20 -21.00 9.10
CA TYR A 206 4.91 -20.40 8.80
C TYR A 206 4.58 -19.37 9.88
N ILE A 207 4.14 -18.17 9.49
CA ILE A 207 3.65 -17.16 10.43
C ILE A 207 2.12 -17.26 10.52
N GLY A 208 1.60 -17.44 11.74
CA GLY A 208 0.15 -17.50 11.97
C GLY A 208 -0.43 -18.92 11.91
N LYS A 209 -1.70 -19.03 11.53
CA LYS A 209 -2.46 -20.29 11.51
C LYS A 209 -2.87 -20.64 10.08
N PRO A 210 -2.35 -21.73 9.50
CA PRO A 210 -2.63 -22.09 8.10
C PRO A 210 -4.13 -22.20 7.75
N PHE A 211 -4.95 -22.73 8.67
CA PHE A 211 -6.39 -22.85 8.42
C PHE A 211 -7.13 -21.50 8.37
N ASP A 212 -6.64 -20.47 9.06
CA ASP A 212 -7.23 -19.13 8.99
C ASP A 212 -6.98 -18.54 7.59
N ASP A 213 -5.80 -18.81 7.00
CA ASP A 213 -5.46 -18.36 5.64
C ASP A 213 -6.25 -19.11 4.56
N ILE A 214 -6.60 -20.39 4.77
CA ILE A 214 -7.55 -21.10 3.89
C ILE A 214 -8.93 -20.42 3.92
N GLN A 215 -9.43 -20.06 5.11
CA GLN A 215 -10.72 -19.37 5.24
C GLN A 215 -10.69 -17.98 4.61
N LEU A 216 -9.58 -17.24 4.78
CA LEU A 216 -9.37 -15.95 4.12
C LEU A 216 -9.32 -16.13 2.60
N GLY A 217 -8.66 -17.18 2.10
CA GLY A 217 -8.61 -17.55 0.69
C GLY A 217 -10.00 -17.71 0.07
N GLU A 218 -10.93 -18.35 0.76
CA GLU A 218 -12.31 -18.48 0.28
C GLU A 218 -13.03 -17.12 0.21
N LYS A 219 -12.82 -16.22 1.18
CA LYS A 219 -13.34 -14.85 1.11
C LYS A 219 -12.76 -14.08 -0.08
N ILE A 220 -11.46 -14.21 -0.33
CA ILE A 220 -10.78 -13.58 -1.47
C ILE A 220 -11.38 -14.10 -2.78
N LYS A 221 -11.60 -15.42 -2.93
CA LYS A 221 -12.22 -16.01 -4.13
C LYS A 221 -13.61 -15.44 -4.42
N GLU A 222 -14.44 -15.24 -3.41
CA GLU A 222 -15.74 -14.61 -3.60
C GLU A 222 -15.63 -13.18 -4.13
N GLN A 223 -14.66 -12.40 -3.62
CA GLN A 223 -14.40 -11.06 -4.14
C GLN A 223 -13.85 -11.10 -5.57
N ILE A 224 -12.93 -12.03 -5.89
CA ILE A 224 -12.41 -12.18 -7.25
C ILE A 224 -13.54 -12.40 -8.26
N ARG A 225 -14.52 -13.26 -7.94
CA ARG A 225 -15.67 -13.53 -8.85
C ARG A 225 -16.47 -12.28 -9.21
N LEU A 226 -16.48 -11.27 -8.34
CA LEU A 226 -17.22 -10.02 -8.50
C LEU A 226 -16.45 -8.94 -9.28
N LEU A 227 -15.18 -9.17 -9.65
CA LEU A 227 -14.44 -8.26 -10.52
C LEU A 227 -15.06 -8.23 -11.92
N THR A 228 -15.12 -7.07 -12.57
CA THR A 228 -15.82 -6.92 -13.85
C THR A 228 -15.05 -7.58 -15.00
N THR A 229 -13.72 -7.49 -15.01
CA THR A 229 -12.90 -7.97 -16.14
C THR A 229 -12.35 -9.38 -15.93
N ALA A 230 -12.36 -10.20 -16.98
CA ALA A 230 -11.84 -11.57 -16.93
C ALA A 230 -10.33 -11.61 -16.65
N GLU A 231 -9.59 -10.66 -17.21
CA GLU A 231 -8.14 -10.53 -17.02
C GLU A 231 -7.78 -10.31 -15.55
N GLN A 232 -8.48 -9.39 -14.86
CA GLN A 232 -8.25 -9.19 -13.42
C GLN A 232 -8.62 -10.43 -12.63
N ARG A 233 -9.72 -11.12 -12.97
CA ARG A 233 -10.10 -12.37 -12.30
C ARG A 233 -9.03 -13.44 -12.42
N GLU A 234 -8.50 -13.63 -13.63
CA GLU A 234 -7.43 -14.60 -13.89
C GLU A 234 -6.16 -14.24 -13.11
N ARG A 235 -5.73 -12.98 -13.19
CA ARG A 235 -4.55 -12.49 -12.47
C ARG A 235 -4.66 -12.75 -10.96
N TRP A 236 -5.73 -12.28 -10.32
CA TRP A 236 -5.90 -12.44 -8.88
C TRP A 236 -6.07 -13.90 -8.46
N THR A 237 -6.75 -14.72 -9.28
CA THR A 237 -6.88 -16.16 -9.02
C THR A 237 -5.51 -16.83 -9.02
N LYS A 238 -4.67 -16.50 -10.01
CA LYS A 238 -3.32 -17.04 -10.11
C LYS A 238 -2.46 -16.64 -8.90
N GLU A 239 -2.42 -15.35 -8.56
CA GLU A 239 -1.65 -14.86 -7.41
C GLU A 239 -2.10 -15.53 -6.11
N LEU A 240 -3.42 -15.66 -5.88
CA LEU A 240 -3.96 -16.33 -4.68
C LEU A 240 -3.63 -17.82 -4.63
N GLU A 241 -3.81 -18.56 -5.73
CA GLU A 241 -3.59 -20.00 -5.74
C GLU A 241 -2.12 -20.38 -5.61
N GLU A 242 -1.19 -19.54 -6.05
CA GLU A 242 0.24 -19.71 -5.76
C GLU A 242 0.52 -19.72 -4.24
N ASP A 243 -0.10 -18.79 -3.51
CA ASP A 243 0.09 -18.67 -2.07
C ASP A 243 -0.65 -19.80 -1.33
N LEU A 244 -1.91 -20.08 -1.71
CA LEU A 244 -2.71 -21.15 -1.10
C LEU A 244 -2.12 -22.55 -1.37
N GLU A 245 -1.42 -22.77 -2.48
CA GLU A 245 -0.67 -24.00 -2.71
C GLU A 245 0.37 -24.23 -1.60
N LEU A 246 1.12 -23.20 -1.22
CA LEU A 246 2.10 -23.28 -0.13
C LEU A 246 1.43 -23.53 1.23
N VAL A 247 0.30 -22.86 1.50
CA VAL A 247 -0.48 -23.09 2.73
C VAL A 247 -0.93 -24.55 2.83
N ARG A 248 -1.51 -25.11 1.75
CA ARG A 248 -1.98 -26.50 1.71
C ARG A 248 -0.82 -27.48 1.87
N ASN A 249 0.30 -27.25 1.17
CA ASN A 249 1.48 -28.10 1.29
C ASN A 249 2.05 -28.09 2.71
N TYR A 250 2.04 -26.94 3.40
CA TYR A 250 2.47 -26.84 4.79
C TYR A 250 1.55 -27.65 5.74
N ILE A 251 0.23 -27.59 5.53
CA ILE A 251 -0.75 -28.37 6.29
C ILE A 251 -0.54 -29.87 6.07
N ASP A 252 -0.39 -30.29 4.81
CA ASP A 252 -0.16 -31.69 4.45
C ASP A 252 1.13 -32.22 5.09
N TRP A 253 2.22 -31.44 5.03
CA TRP A 253 3.48 -31.77 5.70
C TRP A 253 3.30 -31.95 7.21
N LYS A 254 2.67 -30.99 7.89
CA LYS A 254 2.41 -31.09 9.34
C LYS A 254 1.59 -32.33 9.71
N THR A 255 0.64 -32.71 8.86
CA THR A 255 -0.20 -33.89 9.06
C THR A 255 0.55 -35.19 8.80
N SER A 256 1.53 -35.19 7.89
CA SER A 256 2.33 -36.37 7.56
C SER A 256 3.27 -36.84 8.68
N GLY A 257 3.62 -35.95 9.62
CA GLY A 257 4.63 -36.22 10.65
C GLY A 257 6.08 -36.25 10.13
N HIS A 258 6.31 -35.89 8.87
CA HIS A 258 7.66 -35.80 8.31
C HIS A 258 8.46 -34.69 9.03
N SER A 259 9.73 -34.94 9.35
CA SER A 259 10.55 -34.05 10.20
C SER A 259 11.07 -32.81 9.48
N ASP A 260 11.17 -32.86 8.15
CA ASP A 260 11.78 -31.83 7.31
C ASP A 260 10.82 -31.45 6.16
N PHE A 261 10.48 -30.17 6.05
CA PHE A 261 9.49 -29.72 5.06
C PHE A 261 10.03 -29.78 3.63
N GLU A 262 11.28 -29.38 3.41
CA GLU A 262 11.89 -29.38 2.07
C GLU A 262 12.03 -30.80 1.52
N LYS A 263 12.54 -31.71 2.35
CA LYS A 263 12.67 -33.12 1.97
C LYS A 263 11.30 -33.76 1.71
N TRP A 264 10.30 -33.48 2.55
CA TRP A 264 8.93 -33.91 2.29
C TRP A 264 8.43 -33.39 0.93
N GLY A 265 8.69 -32.11 0.62
CA GLY A 265 8.31 -31.51 -0.66
C GLY A 265 8.95 -32.20 -1.85
N GLN A 266 10.25 -32.51 -1.78
CA GLN A 266 10.97 -33.24 -2.83
C GLN A 266 10.40 -34.64 -3.05
N GLU A 267 10.15 -35.39 -1.97
CA GLU A 267 9.60 -36.75 -2.04
C GLU A 267 8.17 -36.81 -2.60
N ASN A 268 7.40 -35.73 -2.40
CA ASN A 268 5.99 -35.65 -2.80
C ASN A 268 5.75 -34.78 -4.04
N ASN A 269 6.82 -34.26 -4.67
CA ASN A 269 6.75 -33.31 -5.79
C ASN A 269 5.87 -32.08 -5.49
N LYS A 270 6.08 -31.47 -4.32
CA LYS A 270 5.34 -30.31 -3.80
C LYS A 270 6.27 -29.11 -3.56
N LYS A 271 5.74 -27.90 -3.75
CA LYS A 271 6.46 -26.66 -3.43
C LYS A 271 6.47 -26.40 -1.93
N THR A 272 7.62 -25.98 -1.41
CA THR A 272 7.84 -25.69 0.01
C THR A 272 8.24 -24.25 0.29
N GLY A 273 8.16 -23.39 -0.73
CA GLY A 273 8.47 -21.96 -0.69
C GLY A 273 8.41 -21.38 -2.10
N TYR A 274 8.66 -20.08 -2.25
CA TYR A 274 8.61 -19.39 -3.55
C TYR A 274 9.80 -19.66 -4.48
N GLY A 275 10.76 -20.51 -4.09
CA GLY A 275 12.04 -20.66 -4.77
C GLY A 275 12.82 -19.34 -4.84
N LEU A 276 13.81 -19.23 -5.73
CA LEU A 276 14.59 -18.00 -5.98
C LEU A 276 13.79 -16.87 -6.68
N THR A 277 12.47 -17.02 -6.87
CA THR A 277 11.71 -16.31 -7.91
C THR A 277 10.72 -15.23 -7.45
N ARG A 278 10.39 -15.10 -6.16
CA ARG A 278 9.69 -13.91 -5.63
C ARG A 278 10.66 -12.93 -4.98
N THR A 279 11.71 -12.55 -5.70
CA THR A 279 12.34 -11.26 -5.45
C THR A 279 11.49 -10.24 -6.20
N TYR A 280 10.78 -9.36 -5.49
CA TYR A 280 10.13 -8.21 -6.13
C TYR A 280 11.22 -7.31 -6.72
N TYR A 281 11.61 -7.59 -7.96
CA TYR A 281 12.26 -6.60 -8.79
C TYR A 281 11.15 -5.68 -9.25
N TYR A 282 11.16 -4.43 -8.80
CA TYR A 282 10.41 -3.38 -9.46
C TYR A 282 10.88 -3.36 -10.92
N GLU A 283 10.02 -3.78 -11.84
CA GLU A 283 10.30 -3.71 -13.28
C GLU A 283 10.52 -2.25 -13.69
N LYS A 284 11.43 -2.04 -14.65
CA LYS A 284 11.93 -0.71 -15.07
C LYS A 284 10.98 0.03 -16.00
#